data_AF-A0A7W6E961-F1
#
_entry.id   AF-A0A7W6E961-F1
#
_cell.length_a   1.000
_cell.length_b   1.000
_cell.length_c   1.000
_cell.angle_alpha   90.00
_cell.angle_beta   90.00
_cell.angle_gamma   90.00
#
_symmetry.space_group_name_H-M   'P 1'
#
loop_
_entity.id
_entity.type
_entity.pdbx_description
1 polymer ?
#
loop_
_entity_poly.entity_id
_entity_poly.type
_entity_poly.pdbx_seq_one_letter_code
_entity_poly.pdbx_strand_id
1 'polypeptide(L)'
;MTGHSCIWPRALTLPIALASLLGACAIAGASDLSADLRGFLAPDFLHEKVQAAAVPAFLPAFLPPVELRSLLRMIHLVGLCLGFGTAMTLDGTALAWLRSGRAPVHASEHLEVGGRIVLVGFALLWASGVALTWLAVLADPAFLTNPKIWAKVVVVTALTVNAFMLHIRVLPTFSRSLGRSIDGRWRKRERVSFVACGAVSGASWVLAFALGVLREWNYAASFAAIMALWLIGMALAAAAILLLMPAGRGAARYEGPDRRGAV
;
A
#
# COMPACT_ATOMS: atom_id res chain seq x y z
N MET A 1 6.51 36.99 8.74
CA MET A 1 7.54 35.93 8.57
C MET A 1 7.77 35.25 9.91
N THR A 2 7.44 33.96 10.01
CA THR A 2 8.14 32.89 10.77
C THR A 2 7.15 31.76 11.05
N GLY A 3 7.56 30.51 10.74
CA GLY A 3 6.96 29.32 11.34
C GLY A 3 6.06 28.44 10.47
N HIS A 4 6.27 28.32 9.16
CA HIS A 4 5.88 27.08 8.47
C HIS A 4 6.86 25.99 8.91
N SER A 5 6.70 25.47 10.13
CA SER A 5 7.30 24.21 10.53
C SER A 5 6.76 23.18 9.54
N CYS A 6 7.63 22.76 8.62
CA CYS A 6 7.34 21.71 7.66
C CYS A 6 6.99 20.46 8.48
N ILE A 7 5.69 20.12 8.58
CA ILE A 7 5.19 18.92 9.30
C ILE A 7 5.48 17.65 8.48
N TRP A 8 5.85 17.83 7.20
CA TRP A 8 6.13 16.80 6.21
C TRP A 8 7.29 15.81 6.50
N PRO A 9 8.44 16.18 7.10
CA PRO A 9 9.56 15.25 7.20
C PRO A 9 9.37 14.17 8.27
N ARG A 10 8.42 14.30 9.21
CA ARG A 10 8.21 13.30 10.28
C ARG A 10 7.08 12.31 10.02
N ALA A 11 6.12 12.64 9.17
CA ALA A 11 5.03 11.72 8.80
C ALA A 11 5.50 10.67 7.77
N LEU A 12 6.46 11.04 6.91
CA LEU A 12 7.09 10.14 5.93
C LEU A 12 8.16 9.21 6.53
N THR A 13 8.76 9.55 7.68
CA THR A 13 9.77 8.69 8.32
C THR A 13 9.20 7.41 8.92
N LEU A 14 7.89 7.36 9.22
CA LEU A 14 7.22 6.21 9.83
C LEU A 14 6.96 5.05 8.87
N PRO A 15 6.42 5.24 7.64
CA PRO A 15 6.34 4.15 6.67
C PRO A 15 7.73 3.65 6.27
N ILE A 16 8.73 4.55 6.21
CA ILE A 16 10.13 4.17 5.99
C ILE A 16 10.66 3.36 7.18
N ALA A 17 10.46 3.79 8.43
CA ALA A 17 10.92 3.06 9.62
C ALA A 17 10.20 1.72 9.81
N LEU A 18 8.91 1.62 9.46
CA LEU A 18 8.15 0.37 9.50
C LEU A 18 8.58 -0.60 8.38
N ALA A 19 8.85 -0.07 7.18
CA ALA A 19 9.47 -0.84 6.09
C ALA A 19 10.90 -1.28 6.47
N SER A 20 11.66 -0.46 7.17
CA SER A 20 13.00 -0.81 7.69
C SER A 20 12.94 -1.85 8.81
N LEU A 21 11.93 -1.82 9.68
CA LEU A 21 11.73 -2.84 10.73
C LEU A 21 11.27 -4.18 10.14
N LEU A 22 10.38 -4.17 9.15
CA LEU A 22 9.97 -5.38 8.42
C LEU A 22 11.11 -5.93 7.55
N GLY A 23 11.93 -5.06 6.95
CA GLY A 23 13.16 -5.44 6.27
C GLY A 23 14.21 -6.03 7.21
N ALA A 24 14.43 -5.43 8.38
CA ALA A 24 15.39 -5.93 9.37
C ALA A 24 14.99 -7.31 9.94
N CYS A 25 13.70 -7.58 10.14
CA CYS A 25 13.23 -8.92 10.53
C CYS A 25 13.38 -9.96 9.41
N ALA A 26 13.31 -9.57 8.13
CA ALA A 26 13.57 -10.47 7.00
C ALA A 26 15.08 -10.74 6.79
N ILE A 27 15.94 -9.81 7.19
CA ILE A 27 17.41 -9.90 7.03
C ILE A 27 18.07 -10.63 8.21
N ALA A 28 17.40 -10.79 9.35
CA ALA A 28 17.94 -11.50 10.52
C ALA A 28 18.23 -13.01 10.30
N GLY A 29 18.00 -13.54 9.08
CA GLY A 29 18.44 -14.87 8.63
C GLY A 29 19.48 -14.89 7.52
N ALA A 30 20.05 -13.74 7.12
CA ALA A 30 20.99 -13.63 6.00
C ALA A 30 22.39 -13.23 6.49
N SER A 31 23.14 -14.17 7.04
CA SER A 31 24.55 -13.96 7.43
C SER A 31 25.55 -13.98 6.27
N ASP A 32 25.11 -14.24 5.02
CA ASP A 32 26.00 -14.40 3.85
C ASP A 32 25.71 -13.43 2.69
N LEU A 33 25.39 -12.15 2.98
CA LEU A 33 24.99 -11.17 1.97
C LEU A 33 26.15 -10.59 1.13
N SER A 34 27.42 -10.89 1.44
CA SER A 34 28.57 -10.30 0.73
C SER A 34 29.13 -11.16 -0.41
N ALA A 35 28.72 -12.42 -0.55
CA ALA A 35 29.37 -13.35 -1.48
C ALA A 35 28.71 -13.46 -2.87
N ASP A 36 27.45 -13.04 -3.06
CA ASP A 36 26.68 -13.51 -4.22
C ASP A 36 26.04 -12.43 -5.12
N LEU A 37 26.67 -11.24 -5.19
CA LEU A 37 26.25 -10.22 -6.17
C LEU A 37 26.56 -10.61 -7.63
N ARG A 38 27.39 -11.64 -7.86
CA ARG A 38 27.79 -12.12 -9.20
C ARG A 38 26.84 -13.18 -9.77
N GLY A 39 26.00 -13.83 -8.95
CA GLY A 39 24.94 -14.73 -9.41
C GLY A 39 23.65 -14.04 -9.89
N PHE A 40 23.55 -12.72 -9.74
CA PHE A 40 22.33 -11.95 -10.04
C PHE A 40 22.06 -11.71 -11.54
N LEU A 41 23.01 -12.11 -12.42
CA LEU A 41 22.88 -12.08 -13.87
C LEU A 41 23.22 -13.46 -14.45
N ALA A 42 22.43 -14.49 -14.12
CA ALA A 42 22.53 -15.76 -14.84
C ALA A 42 21.96 -15.60 -16.27
N PRO A 43 22.75 -15.88 -17.32
CA PRO A 43 22.35 -15.71 -18.71
C PRO A 43 21.66 -16.99 -19.23
N ASP A 44 20.59 -17.46 -18.59
CA ASP A 44 19.92 -18.71 -19.01
C ASP A 44 18.46 -18.48 -19.43
N PHE A 45 18.27 -17.64 -20.46
CA PHE A 45 17.00 -17.54 -21.21
C PHE A 45 17.18 -17.79 -22.71
N LEU A 46 18.25 -18.47 -23.14
CA LEU A 46 18.46 -18.74 -24.56
C LEU A 46 17.77 -20.00 -25.10
N HIS A 47 17.10 -20.82 -24.28
CA HIS A 47 16.45 -22.04 -24.80
C HIS A 47 15.10 -22.35 -24.17
N GLU A 48 14.10 -21.54 -24.49
CA GLU A 48 12.79 -22.10 -24.81
C GLU A 48 12.09 -21.17 -25.80
N LYS A 49 11.98 -21.61 -27.06
CA LYS A 49 11.13 -20.94 -28.06
C LYS A 49 9.67 -21.16 -27.67
N VAL A 50 9.21 -20.45 -26.65
CA VAL A 50 7.78 -20.21 -26.50
C VAL A 50 7.45 -19.17 -27.57
N GLN A 51 6.79 -19.59 -28.65
CA GLN A 51 6.17 -18.69 -29.61
C GLN A 51 5.08 -17.90 -28.89
N ALA A 52 5.50 -16.85 -28.18
CA ALA A 52 4.60 -15.89 -27.57
C ALA A 52 3.89 -15.16 -28.70
N ALA A 53 2.56 -15.12 -28.63
CA ALA A 53 1.74 -14.34 -29.55
C ALA A 53 2.22 -12.88 -29.50
N ALA A 54 2.96 -12.47 -30.53
CA ALA A 54 3.42 -11.10 -30.70
C ALA A 54 2.18 -10.22 -30.85
N VAL A 55 2.04 -9.20 -30.01
CA VAL A 55 1.07 -8.14 -30.27
C VAL A 55 1.57 -7.41 -31.52
N PRO A 56 0.77 -7.26 -32.58
CA PRO A 56 1.17 -6.48 -33.74
C PRO A 56 1.22 -5.01 -33.30
N ALA A 57 2.38 -4.57 -32.83
CA ALA A 57 2.63 -3.20 -32.41
C ALA A 57 3.38 -2.47 -33.52
N PHE A 58 2.91 -1.25 -33.79
CA PHE A 58 3.50 -0.20 -34.62
C PHE A 58 4.86 0.26 -34.03
N LEU A 59 5.85 -0.63 -33.96
CA LEU A 59 7.21 -0.31 -33.53
C LEU A 59 8.12 -0.30 -34.76
N PRO A 60 9.04 0.67 -34.88
CA PRO A 60 9.98 0.72 -35.97
C PRO A 60 10.87 -0.54 -35.94
N ALA A 61 11.28 -1.01 -37.12
CA ALA A 61 11.91 -2.32 -37.35
C ALA A 61 13.22 -2.59 -36.58
N PHE A 62 13.76 -1.60 -35.85
CA PHE A 62 14.97 -1.73 -35.04
C PHE A 62 14.73 -2.15 -33.59
N LEU A 63 13.46 -2.24 -33.12
CA LEU A 63 13.15 -2.68 -31.76
C LEU A 63 12.67 -4.14 -31.74
N PRO A 64 13.15 -4.97 -30.78
CA PRO A 64 12.65 -6.33 -30.62
C PRO A 64 11.15 -6.32 -30.25
N PRO A 65 10.39 -7.38 -30.61
CA PRO A 65 8.97 -7.47 -30.30
C PRO A 65 8.75 -7.45 -28.79
N VAL A 66 7.79 -6.64 -28.34
CA VAL A 66 7.46 -6.55 -26.91
C VAL A 66 6.50 -7.68 -26.53
N GLU A 67 6.90 -8.51 -25.57
CA GLU A 67 6.05 -9.56 -25.03
C GLU A 67 4.87 -8.99 -24.24
N LEU A 68 3.69 -9.58 -24.43
CA LEU A 68 2.48 -9.25 -23.66
C LEU A 68 2.70 -9.32 -22.13
N ARG A 69 3.47 -10.32 -21.66
CA ARG A 69 3.82 -10.47 -20.23
C ARG A 69 4.61 -9.26 -19.70
N SER A 70 5.45 -8.65 -20.53
CA SER A 70 6.24 -7.47 -20.18
C SER A 70 5.36 -6.22 -20.12
N LEU A 71 4.44 -6.05 -21.06
CA LEU A 71 3.44 -4.97 -21.02
C LEU A 71 2.56 -5.06 -19.77
N LEU A 72 2.05 -6.26 -19.47
CA LEU A 72 1.23 -6.47 -18.28
C LEU A 72 1.99 -6.19 -16.98
N ARG A 73 3.27 -6.59 -16.88
CA ARG A 73 4.14 -6.25 -15.74
C ARG A 73 4.34 -4.74 -15.61
N MET A 74 4.53 -4.03 -16.71
CA MET A 74 4.66 -2.57 -16.71
C MET A 74 3.36 -1.91 -16.19
N ILE A 75 2.20 -2.32 -16.71
CA ILE A 75 0.89 -1.82 -16.24
C ILE A 75 0.70 -2.14 -14.76
N HIS A 76 1.09 -3.34 -14.32
CA HIS A 76 1.01 -3.73 -12.91
C HIS A 76 1.87 -2.84 -12.01
N LEU A 77 3.10 -2.53 -12.42
CA LEU A 77 4.00 -1.64 -11.68
C LEU A 77 3.50 -0.20 -11.64
N VAL A 78 2.93 0.30 -12.74
CA VAL A 78 2.26 1.62 -12.74
C VAL A 78 1.10 1.63 -11.74
N GLY A 79 0.26 0.59 -11.76
CA GLY A 79 -0.81 0.41 -10.78
C GLY A 79 -0.30 0.36 -9.34
N LEU A 80 0.82 -0.32 -9.11
CA LEU A 80 1.49 -0.39 -7.81
C LEU A 80 1.94 1.00 -7.35
N CYS A 81 2.64 1.77 -8.19
CA CYS A 81 3.12 3.10 -7.84
C CYS A 81 1.96 4.06 -7.51
N LEU A 82 0.90 4.06 -8.32
CA LEU A 82 -0.30 4.89 -8.09
C LEU A 82 -1.05 4.46 -6.82
N GLY A 83 -1.32 3.16 -6.67
CA GLY A 83 -2.07 2.63 -5.54
C GLY A 83 -1.30 2.75 -4.23
N PHE A 84 -0.12 2.13 -4.17
CA PHE A 84 0.69 2.06 -2.95
C PHE A 84 1.17 3.44 -2.51
N GLY A 85 1.78 4.21 -3.42
CA GLY A 85 2.36 5.52 -3.09
C GLY A 85 1.31 6.49 -2.59
N THR A 86 0.15 6.57 -3.27
CA THR A 86 -0.94 7.43 -2.84
C THR A 86 -1.58 6.93 -1.55
N ALA A 87 -1.83 5.62 -1.39
CA ALA A 87 -2.42 5.08 -0.16
C ALA A 87 -1.55 5.38 1.07
N MET A 88 -0.23 5.14 1.00
CA MET A 88 0.68 5.45 2.11
C MET A 88 0.72 6.94 2.43
N THR A 89 0.65 7.80 1.40
CA THR A 89 0.61 9.25 1.59
C THR A 89 -0.68 9.68 2.29
N LEU A 90 -1.83 9.15 1.88
CA LEU A 90 -3.13 9.46 2.48
C LEU A 90 -3.22 8.97 3.93
N ASP A 91 -2.81 7.72 4.20
CA ASP A 91 -2.83 7.15 5.54
C ASP A 91 -1.93 7.94 6.51
N GLY A 92 -0.70 8.26 6.07
CA GLY A 92 0.24 9.06 6.86
C GLY A 92 -0.24 10.49 7.09
N THR A 93 -0.83 11.11 6.07
CA THR A 93 -1.37 12.48 6.15
C THR A 93 -2.59 12.55 7.05
N ALA A 94 -3.52 11.59 6.96
CA ALA A 94 -4.68 11.50 7.82
C ALA A 94 -4.28 11.33 9.29
N LEU A 95 -3.29 10.46 9.57
CA LEU A 95 -2.73 10.29 10.91
C LEU A 95 -2.03 11.55 11.41
N ALA A 96 -1.30 12.26 10.55
CA ALA A 96 -0.64 13.52 10.90
C ALA A 96 -1.65 14.61 11.27
N TRP A 97 -2.73 14.75 10.51
CA TRP A 97 -3.82 15.69 10.82
C TRP A 97 -4.54 15.33 12.12
N LEU A 98 -4.77 14.04 12.35
CA LEU A 98 -5.35 13.56 13.60
C LEU A 98 -4.44 13.86 14.80
N ARG A 99 -3.12 13.68 14.64
CA ARG A 99 -2.13 13.96 15.68
C ARG A 99 -1.99 15.46 15.97
N SER A 100 -2.05 16.31 14.95
CA SER A 100 -1.96 17.76 15.11
C SER A 100 -3.29 18.40 15.57
N GLY A 101 -4.40 17.67 15.50
CA GLY A 101 -5.75 18.18 15.75
C GLY A 101 -6.23 19.19 14.69
N ARG A 102 -5.48 19.33 13.58
CA ARG A 102 -5.68 20.35 12.55
C ARG A 102 -5.54 19.73 11.17
N ALA A 103 -6.53 19.99 10.32
CA ALA A 103 -6.48 19.66 8.91
C ALA A 103 -6.61 20.92 8.04
N PRO A 104 -6.01 20.93 6.84
CA PRO A 104 -6.18 22.02 5.89
C PRO A 104 -7.62 22.11 5.38
N VAL A 105 -8.01 23.29 4.89
CA VAL A 105 -9.36 23.54 4.37
C VAL A 105 -9.73 22.59 3.24
N HIS A 106 -8.77 22.21 2.40
CA HIS A 106 -8.93 21.28 1.27
C HIS A 106 -8.69 19.81 1.64
N ALA A 107 -8.69 19.45 2.92
CA ALA A 107 -8.40 18.08 3.35
C ALA A 107 -9.38 17.03 2.78
N SER A 108 -10.67 17.34 2.71
CA SER A 108 -11.66 16.42 2.14
C SER A 108 -11.45 16.20 0.65
N GLU A 109 -11.14 17.26 -0.10
CA GLU A 109 -10.83 17.21 -1.52
C GLU A 109 -9.55 16.42 -1.77
N HIS A 110 -8.52 16.62 -0.94
CA HIS A 110 -7.28 15.85 -1.01
C HIS A 110 -7.51 14.34 -0.80
N LEU A 111 -8.31 13.97 0.19
CA LEU A 111 -8.68 12.56 0.44
C LEU A 111 -9.50 11.97 -0.71
N GLU A 112 -10.40 12.75 -1.30
CA GLU A 112 -11.22 12.30 -2.43
C GLU A 112 -10.40 12.08 -3.69
N VAL A 113 -9.59 13.06 -4.09
CA VAL A 113 -8.71 12.96 -5.26
C VAL A 113 -7.73 11.80 -5.08
N GLY A 114 -7.09 11.71 -3.91
CA GLY A 114 -6.19 10.61 -3.60
C GLY A 114 -6.91 9.25 -3.64
N GLY A 115 -8.12 9.16 -3.09
CA GLY A 115 -8.93 7.94 -3.14
C GLY A 115 -9.24 7.49 -4.57
N ARG A 116 -9.52 8.42 -5.49
CA ARG A 116 -9.71 8.13 -6.92
C ARG A 116 -8.41 7.62 -7.57
N ILE A 117 -7.26 8.20 -7.25
CA ILE A 117 -5.96 7.72 -7.75
C ILE A 117 -5.67 6.30 -7.24
N VAL A 118 -5.92 6.05 -5.95
CA VAL A 118 -5.78 4.70 -5.37
C VAL A 118 -6.70 3.71 -6.08
N LEU A 119 -7.96 4.08 -6.35
CA LEU A 119 -8.91 3.23 -7.05
C LEU A 119 -8.42 2.88 -8.47
N VAL A 120 -7.92 3.86 -9.23
CA VAL A 120 -7.34 3.63 -10.56
C VAL A 120 -6.13 2.70 -10.48
N GLY A 121 -5.19 2.98 -9.58
CA GLY A 121 -4.01 2.13 -9.38
C GLY A 121 -4.38 0.70 -8.99
N PHE A 122 -5.37 0.54 -8.12
CA PHE A 122 -5.88 -0.74 -7.66
C PHE A 122 -6.59 -1.53 -8.77
N ALA A 123 -7.37 -0.85 -9.62
CA ALA A 123 -8.00 -1.46 -10.79
C ALA A 123 -6.94 -1.98 -11.78
N LEU A 124 -5.88 -1.20 -12.03
CA LEU A 124 -4.75 -1.64 -12.84
C LEU A 124 -4.05 -2.86 -12.23
N LEU A 125 -3.81 -2.87 -10.92
CA LEU A 125 -3.21 -4.01 -10.20
C LEU A 125 -4.04 -5.29 -10.32
N TRP A 126 -5.35 -5.20 -10.09
CA TRP A 126 -6.25 -6.35 -10.21
C TRP A 126 -6.30 -6.89 -11.65
N ALA A 127 -6.56 -6.02 -12.62
CA ALA A 127 -6.69 -6.43 -14.02
C ALA A 127 -5.39 -7.06 -14.55
N SER A 128 -4.25 -6.39 -14.35
CA SER A 128 -2.95 -6.92 -14.78
C SER A 128 -2.51 -8.14 -13.97
N GLY A 129 -2.79 -8.18 -12.66
CA GLY A 129 -2.44 -9.31 -11.79
C GLY A 129 -3.20 -10.58 -12.16
N VAL A 130 -4.50 -10.49 -12.41
CA VAL A 130 -5.32 -11.60 -12.91
C VAL A 130 -4.81 -12.06 -14.27
N ALA A 131 -4.54 -11.13 -15.20
CA ALA A 131 -4.02 -11.49 -16.52
C ALA A 131 -2.65 -12.18 -16.44
N LEU A 132 -1.73 -11.71 -15.60
CA LEU A 132 -0.41 -12.32 -15.39
C LEU A 132 -0.52 -13.72 -14.78
N THR A 133 -1.40 -13.91 -13.78
CA THR A 133 -1.65 -15.23 -13.19
C THR A 133 -2.29 -16.16 -14.22
N TRP A 134 -3.26 -15.69 -14.98
CA TRP A 134 -3.91 -16.49 -16.03
C TRP A 134 -2.90 -16.99 -17.07
N LEU A 135 -2.06 -16.11 -17.59
CA LEU A 135 -1.00 -16.48 -18.54
C LEU A 135 0.05 -17.43 -17.94
N ALA A 136 0.29 -17.36 -16.63
CA ALA A 136 1.18 -18.29 -15.95
C ALA A 136 0.56 -19.69 -15.81
N VAL A 137 -0.74 -19.77 -15.46
CA VAL A 137 -1.46 -21.04 -15.34
C VAL A 137 -1.62 -21.75 -16.68
N LEU A 138 -1.84 -21.00 -17.78
CA LEU A 138 -1.88 -21.57 -19.12
C LEU A 138 -0.53 -22.16 -19.55
N ALA A 139 0.59 -21.59 -19.08
CA ALA A 139 1.92 -22.09 -19.38
C ALA A 139 2.29 -23.30 -18.51
N ASP A 140 1.94 -23.25 -17.21
CA ASP A 140 2.16 -24.34 -16.26
C ASP A 140 1.02 -24.37 -15.21
N PRO A 141 0.13 -25.36 -15.26
CA PRO A 141 -0.92 -25.52 -14.26
C PRO A 141 -0.40 -25.72 -12.84
N ALA A 142 0.83 -26.24 -12.67
CA ALA A 142 1.45 -26.41 -11.36
C ALA A 142 1.74 -25.06 -10.68
N PHE A 143 1.69 -23.94 -11.42
CA PHE A 143 1.79 -22.59 -10.87
C PHE A 143 0.82 -22.35 -9.71
N LEU A 144 -0.40 -22.91 -9.76
CA LEU A 144 -1.41 -22.75 -8.69
C LEU A 144 -1.05 -23.45 -7.37
N THR A 145 -0.07 -24.36 -7.39
CA THR A 145 0.43 -25.00 -6.17
C THR A 145 1.32 -24.06 -5.35
N ASN A 146 1.75 -22.93 -5.93
CA ASN A 146 2.57 -21.96 -5.23
C ASN A 146 1.78 -21.23 -4.13
N PRO A 147 2.08 -21.46 -2.83
CA PRO A 147 1.35 -20.86 -1.71
C PRO A 147 1.41 -19.33 -1.72
N LYS A 148 2.45 -18.75 -2.31
CA LYS A 148 2.66 -17.31 -2.43
C LYS A 148 1.56 -16.62 -3.24
N ILE A 149 1.00 -17.28 -4.25
CA ILE A 149 -0.07 -16.69 -5.09
C ILE A 149 -1.34 -16.55 -4.27
N TRP A 150 -1.71 -17.59 -3.52
CA TRP A 150 -2.88 -17.56 -2.65
C TRP A 150 -2.74 -16.50 -1.56
N ALA A 151 -1.54 -16.35 -1.00
CA ALA A 151 -1.25 -15.26 -0.07
C ALA A 151 -1.48 -13.88 -0.71
N LYS A 152 -1.01 -13.65 -1.94
CA LYS A 152 -1.29 -12.40 -2.68
C LYS A 152 -2.79 -12.17 -2.86
N VAL A 153 -3.54 -13.19 -3.28
CA VAL A 153 -4.99 -13.09 -3.51
C VAL A 153 -5.71 -12.71 -2.21
N VAL A 154 -5.37 -13.35 -1.08
CA VAL A 154 -5.94 -13.01 0.23
C VAL A 154 -5.65 -11.56 0.62
N VAL A 155 -4.40 -11.13 0.51
CA VAL A 155 -3.98 -9.77 0.88
C VAL A 155 -4.65 -8.71 0.00
N VAL A 156 -4.70 -8.92 -1.31
CA VAL A 156 -5.35 -7.99 -2.25
C VAL A 156 -6.88 -7.98 -2.07
N THR A 157 -7.49 -9.12 -1.73
CA THR A 157 -8.91 -9.17 -1.36
C THR A 157 -9.17 -8.39 -0.08
N ALA A 158 -8.30 -8.51 0.93
CA ALA A 158 -8.39 -7.72 2.15
C ALA A 158 -8.28 -6.22 1.88
N LEU A 159 -7.40 -5.78 0.96
CA LEU A 159 -7.35 -4.38 0.50
C LEU A 159 -8.66 -3.92 -0.14
N THR A 160 -9.31 -4.80 -0.91
CA THR A 160 -10.59 -4.51 -1.56
C THR A 160 -11.69 -4.29 -0.51
N VAL A 161 -11.79 -5.19 0.46
CA VAL A 161 -12.75 -5.06 1.58
C VAL A 161 -12.43 -3.82 2.42
N ASN A 162 -11.15 -3.53 2.65
CA ASN A 162 -10.72 -2.36 3.39
C ASN A 162 -11.12 -1.05 2.69
N ALA A 163 -10.93 -0.95 1.37
CA ALA A 163 -11.35 0.21 0.58
C ALA A 163 -12.87 0.47 0.75
N PHE A 164 -13.68 -0.58 0.70
CA PHE A 164 -15.12 -0.46 0.94
C PHE A 164 -15.45 0.04 2.37
N MET A 165 -14.76 -0.49 3.38
CA MET A 165 -14.91 -0.02 4.77
C MET A 165 -14.47 1.45 4.96
N LEU A 166 -13.40 1.87 4.29
CA LEU A 166 -12.94 3.26 4.31
C LEU A 166 -14.00 4.21 3.75
N HIS A 167 -14.58 3.90 2.59
CA HIS A 167 -15.59 4.75 1.96
C HIS A 167 -16.90 4.84 2.75
N ILE A 168 -17.33 3.75 3.39
CA ILE A 168 -18.63 3.73 4.10
C ILE A 168 -18.52 4.27 5.52
N ARG A 169 -17.41 4.00 6.21
CA ARG A 169 -17.30 4.29 7.66
C ARG A 169 -16.28 5.37 7.96
N VAL A 170 -15.04 5.19 7.51
CA VAL A 170 -13.93 6.03 7.98
C VAL A 170 -13.96 7.40 7.34
N LEU A 171 -14.04 7.50 6.02
CA LEU A 171 -14.03 8.78 5.30
C LEU A 171 -15.21 9.69 5.68
N PRO A 172 -16.48 9.22 5.75
CA PRO A 172 -17.58 10.08 6.15
C PRO A 172 -17.43 10.62 7.59
N THR A 173 -17.01 9.77 8.53
CA THR A 173 -16.74 10.20 9.91
C THR A 173 -15.57 11.18 9.96
N PHE A 174 -14.47 10.88 9.27
CA PHE A 174 -13.29 11.73 9.21
C PHE A 174 -13.64 13.11 8.63
N SER A 175 -14.32 13.15 7.49
CA SER A 175 -14.74 14.39 6.82
C SER A 175 -15.67 15.25 7.68
N ARG A 176 -16.59 14.64 8.44
CA ARG A 176 -17.42 15.37 9.42
C ARG A 176 -16.60 16.00 10.55
N SER A 177 -15.50 15.35 10.93
CA SER A 177 -14.56 15.87 11.93
C SER A 177 -13.62 16.95 11.39
N LEU A 178 -13.44 17.08 10.07
CA LEU A 178 -12.62 18.14 9.45
C LEU A 178 -13.24 19.54 9.56
N GLY A 179 -14.58 19.63 9.59
CA GLY A 179 -15.33 20.89 9.73
C GLY A 179 -15.47 21.41 11.17
N ARG A 180 -15.03 20.60 12.15
CA ARG A 180 -14.85 21.00 13.55
C ARG A 180 -13.34 20.93 13.80
N SER A 181 -12.83 21.43 14.93
CA SER A 181 -11.48 20.99 15.29
C SER A 181 -11.49 19.47 15.32
N ILE A 182 -10.42 18.81 14.88
CA ILE A 182 -10.29 17.36 15.06
C ILE A 182 -10.06 17.17 16.57
N ASP A 183 -11.16 17.29 17.32
CA ASP A 183 -11.21 17.36 18.78
C ASP A 183 -10.99 16.00 19.44
N GLY A 184 -10.76 14.97 18.62
CA GLY A 184 -10.57 13.61 19.08
C GLY A 184 -11.81 13.03 19.76
N ARG A 185 -12.99 13.67 19.68
CA ARG A 185 -14.26 13.15 20.25
C ARG A 185 -14.89 12.07 19.39
N TRP A 186 -14.06 11.22 18.78
CA TRP A 186 -14.53 10.02 18.11
C TRP A 186 -15.04 9.03 19.15
N ARG A 187 -16.22 8.47 18.89
CA ARG A 187 -16.74 7.32 19.63
C ARG A 187 -15.71 6.19 19.56
N LYS A 188 -15.67 5.33 20.58
CA LYS A 188 -14.76 4.17 20.61
C LYS A 188 -14.80 3.36 19.30
N ARG A 189 -16.00 3.18 18.72
CA ARG A 189 -16.20 2.48 17.44
C ARG A 189 -15.53 3.17 16.24
N GLU A 190 -15.54 4.49 16.20
CA GLU A 190 -14.91 5.28 15.12
C GLU A 190 -13.39 5.22 15.23
N ARG A 191 -12.84 5.35 16.46
CA ARG A 191 -11.41 5.17 16.73
C ARG A 191 -10.93 3.77 16.33
N VAL A 192 -11.66 2.72 16.74
CA VAL A 192 -11.33 1.34 16.37
C VAL A 192 -11.40 1.14 14.86
N SER A 193 -12.41 1.70 14.18
CA SER A 193 -12.53 1.58 12.72
C SER A 193 -11.38 2.27 12.00
N PHE A 194 -10.98 3.46 12.44
CA PHE A 194 -9.83 4.18 11.88
C PHE A 194 -8.53 3.39 12.05
N VAL A 195 -8.24 2.91 13.26
CA VAL A 195 -7.04 2.12 13.56
C VAL A 195 -7.03 0.83 12.74
N ALA A 196 -8.14 0.09 12.70
CA ALA A 196 -8.23 -1.16 11.98
C ALA A 196 -8.04 -0.95 10.47
N CYS A 197 -8.72 0.03 9.86
CA CYS A 197 -8.60 0.27 8.43
C CYS A 197 -7.22 0.78 8.03
N GLY A 198 -6.61 1.64 8.84
CA GLY A 198 -5.23 2.12 8.62
C GLY A 198 -4.20 1.00 8.77
N ALA A 199 -4.37 0.12 9.76
CA ALA A 199 -3.47 -1.03 9.97
C ALA A 199 -3.57 -2.05 8.84
N VAL A 200 -4.79 -2.39 8.40
CA VAL A 200 -5.02 -3.26 7.25
C VAL A 200 -4.43 -2.64 5.98
N SER A 201 -4.66 -1.35 5.74
CA SER A 201 -4.10 -0.64 4.58
C SER A 201 -2.58 -0.71 4.56
N GLY A 202 -1.92 -0.20 5.62
CA GLY A 202 -0.46 -0.16 5.74
C GLY A 202 0.20 -1.53 5.55
N ALA A 203 -0.22 -2.52 6.33
CA ALA A 203 0.40 -3.84 6.32
C ALA A 203 0.15 -4.59 5.00
N SER A 204 -1.05 -4.50 4.43
CA SER A 204 -1.39 -5.21 3.20
C SER A 204 -0.66 -4.65 2.00
N TRP A 205 -0.53 -3.33 1.90
CA TRP A 205 0.24 -2.69 0.84
C TRP A 205 1.73 -3.06 0.90
N VAL A 206 2.35 -2.98 2.08
CA VAL A 206 3.77 -3.34 2.26
C VAL A 206 4.01 -4.82 1.96
N LEU A 207 3.14 -5.71 2.42
CA LEU A 207 3.28 -7.13 2.13
C LEU A 207 3.03 -7.44 0.66
N ALA A 208 2.00 -6.84 0.02
CA ALA A 208 1.74 -7.03 -1.40
C ALA A 208 2.94 -6.61 -2.26
N PHE A 209 3.57 -5.47 -1.91
CA PHE A 209 4.82 -5.02 -2.52
C PHE A 209 5.93 -6.05 -2.32
N ALA A 210 6.17 -6.51 -1.09
CA ALA A 210 7.20 -7.50 -0.78
C ALA A 210 6.98 -8.82 -1.57
N LEU A 211 5.75 -9.34 -1.61
CA LEU A 211 5.42 -10.54 -2.39
C LEU A 211 5.57 -10.31 -3.91
N GLY A 212 5.46 -9.07 -4.38
CA GLY A 212 5.76 -8.68 -5.75
C GLY A 212 7.25 -8.80 -6.09
N VAL A 213 8.12 -8.40 -5.17
CA VAL A 213 9.58 -8.30 -5.39
C VAL A 213 10.35 -9.57 -5.03
N LEU A 214 10.02 -10.22 -3.90
CA LEU A 214 10.80 -11.32 -3.31
C LEU A 214 10.60 -12.63 -4.09
N ARG A 215 11.38 -12.85 -5.14
CA ARG A 215 11.28 -14.03 -6.02
C ARG A 215 11.67 -15.33 -5.30
N GLU A 216 12.60 -15.24 -4.37
CA GLU A 216 13.08 -16.31 -3.51
C GLU A 216 11.98 -16.99 -2.68
N TRP A 217 10.85 -16.31 -2.44
CA TRP A 217 9.71 -16.90 -1.71
C TRP A 217 8.80 -17.75 -2.60
N ASN A 218 9.03 -17.82 -3.91
CA ASN A 218 8.27 -18.69 -4.78
C ASN A 218 8.54 -20.15 -4.37
N TYR A 219 7.49 -20.88 -3.99
CA TYR A 219 7.55 -22.28 -3.51
C TYR A 219 8.36 -22.53 -2.21
N ALA A 220 9.22 -21.60 -1.78
CA ALA A 220 10.00 -21.73 -0.54
C ALA A 220 9.23 -21.27 0.71
N ALA A 221 8.43 -20.20 0.61
CA ALA A 221 7.70 -19.67 1.75
C ALA A 221 6.33 -20.34 1.89
N SER A 222 6.02 -20.87 3.07
CA SER A 222 4.70 -21.46 3.32
C SER A 222 3.61 -20.38 3.42
N PHE A 223 2.39 -20.74 3.02
CA PHE A 223 1.23 -19.83 3.12
C PHE A 223 1.03 -19.31 4.54
N ALA A 224 1.13 -20.21 5.53
CA ALA A 224 0.98 -19.88 6.94
C ALA A 224 2.03 -18.86 7.43
N ALA A 225 3.29 -19.01 7.01
CA ALA A 225 4.35 -18.07 7.38
C ALA A 225 4.08 -16.67 6.79
N ILE A 226 3.65 -16.59 5.54
CA ILE A 226 3.31 -15.31 4.90
C ILE A 226 2.11 -14.65 5.60
N MET A 227 1.08 -15.42 5.96
CA MET A 227 -0.07 -14.90 6.70
C MET A 227 0.30 -14.46 8.11
N ALA A 228 1.18 -15.19 8.80
CA ALA A 228 1.69 -14.79 10.10
C ALA A 228 2.43 -13.44 10.03
N LEU A 229 3.31 -13.26 9.03
CA LEU A 229 3.98 -11.98 8.79
C LEU A 229 2.99 -10.85 8.50
N TRP A 230 1.93 -11.13 7.75
CA TRP A 230 0.86 -10.16 7.49
C TRP A 230 0.15 -9.73 8.78
N LEU A 231 -0.26 -10.69 9.61
CA LEU A 231 -0.94 -10.45 10.88
C LEU A 231 -0.05 -9.67 11.86
N ILE A 232 1.24 -10.03 11.93
CA ILE A 232 2.24 -9.30 12.73
C ILE A 232 2.38 -7.87 12.21
N GLY A 233 2.51 -7.69 10.89
CA GLY A 233 2.57 -6.37 10.26
C GLY A 233 1.34 -5.51 10.58
N MET A 234 0.14 -6.10 10.54
CA MET A 234 -1.10 -5.41 10.94
C MET A 234 -1.11 -5.04 12.42
N ALA A 235 -0.67 -5.93 13.32
CA ALA A 235 -0.58 -5.65 14.75
C ALA A 235 0.41 -4.50 15.03
N LEU A 236 1.57 -4.50 14.38
CA LEU A 236 2.57 -3.43 14.48
C LEU A 236 2.05 -2.10 13.95
N ALA A 237 1.38 -2.10 12.79
CA ALA A 237 0.77 -0.90 12.24
C ALA A 237 -0.33 -0.34 13.17
N ALA A 238 -1.18 -1.21 13.72
CA ALA A 238 -2.21 -0.82 14.68
C ALA A 238 -1.59 -0.22 15.96
N ALA A 239 -0.56 -0.86 16.51
CA ALA A 239 0.15 -0.36 17.68
C ALA A 239 0.80 1.01 17.42
N ALA A 240 1.43 1.19 16.26
CA ALA A 240 2.01 2.47 15.84
C ALA A 240 0.95 3.57 15.74
N ILE A 241 -0.19 3.29 15.10
CA ILE A 241 -1.30 4.25 15.01
C ILE A 241 -1.81 4.61 16.41
N LEU A 242 -2.06 3.63 17.28
CA LEU A 242 -2.54 3.86 18.64
C LEU A 242 -1.57 4.71 19.47
N LEU A 243 -0.26 4.48 19.34
CA LEU A 243 0.77 5.24 20.03
C LEU A 243 0.83 6.70 19.55
N LEU A 244 0.59 6.92 18.26
CA LEU A 244 0.64 8.25 17.64
C LEU A 244 -0.66 9.06 17.80
N MET A 245 -1.79 8.36 17.99
CA MET A 245 -3.08 8.98 18.23
C MET A 245 -3.06 9.75 19.56
N PRO A 246 -3.55 11.00 19.60
CA PRO A 246 -3.69 11.72 20.85
C PRO A 246 -4.56 10.94 21.85
N ALA A 247 -4.09 10.82 23.09
CA ALA A 247 -4.97 10.47 24.19
C ALA A 247 -6.06 11.56 24.26
N GLY A 248 -7.34 11.18 24.33
CA GLY A 248 -8.44 12.14 24.36
C GLY A 248 -8.32 13.04 25.59
N ARG A 249 -7.63 14.17 25.45
CA ARG A 249 -7.43 15.19 26.48
C ARG A 249 -8.31 16.37 26.12
N GLY A 250 -9.00 16.91 27.14
CA GLY A 250 -9.87 18.08 27.04
C GLY A 250 -9.20 19.19 26.22
N ALA A 251 -9.96 19.70 25.26
CA ALA A 251 -9.49 20.53 24.15
C ALA A 251 -8.59 21.69 24.58
N ALA A 252 -7.47 21.85 23.88
CA ALA A 252 -7.06 23.21 23.51
C ALA A 252 -8.16 23.75 22.56
N ARG A 253 -8.81 24.85 22.95
CA ARG A 253 -9.88 25.48 22.17
C ARG A 253 -9.35 25.79 20.77
N TYR A 254 -10.08 25.38 19.74
CA TYR A 254 -9.75 25.74 18.36
C TYR A 254 -10.01 27.23 18.16
N GLU A 255 -8.93 28.00 18.08
CA GLU A 255 -8.93 29.44 17.73
C GLU A 255 -8.78 29.64 16.21
N GLY A 256 -9.52 28.87 15.41
CA GLY A 256 -9.67 29.17 13.98
C GLY A 256 -10.82 30.15 13.75
N PRO A 257 -10.82 30.89 12.62
CA PRO A 257 -11.85 31.87 12.34
C PRO A 257 -13.24 31.24 12.38
N ASP A 258 -14.10 31.79 13.23
CA ASP A 258 -15.46 31.31 13.44
C ASP A 258 -16.29 31.54 12.16
N ARG A 259 -16.50 30.46 11.40
CA ARG A 259 -17.30 30.52 10.16
C ARG A 259 -18.80 30.70 10.44
N ARG A 260 -19.23 30.81 11.70
CA ARG A 260 -20.62 31.13 12.05
C ARG A 260 -20.98 32.60 11.90
N GLY A 261 -20.02 33.47 11.57
CA GLY A 261 -20.26 34.90 11.31
C GLY A 261 -20.25 35.30 9.83
N ALA A 262 -20.24 34.34 8.89
CA ALA A 262 -20.14 34.60 7.44
C ALA A 262 -21.43 34.24 6.68
N VAL A 263 -22.59 34.46 7.31
CA VAL A 263 -23.91 34.43 6.65
C VAL A 263 -24.60 35.76 6.90
#